data_AF-A0A536KKN5-F1
#
_entry.id   AF-A0A536KKN5-F1
#
_cell.length_a   1.000
_cell.length_b   1.000
_cell.length_c   1.000
_cell.angle_alpha   90.00
_cell.angle_beta   90.00
_cell.angle_gamma   90.00
#
_symmetry.space_group_name_H-M   'P 1'
#
loop_
_entity.id
_entity.type
_entity.pdbx_description
1 polymer ?
#
loop_
_entity_poly.entity_id
_entity_poly.type
_entity_poly.pdbx_seq_one_letter_code
_entity_poly.pdbx_strand_id
1 'polypeptide(L)'
;MIADAGPLFAAYDADDAEHARCRRLLQSHPGPVLVPILVVTQVAYLLASRLGTQTEVRFLGDLAAGELVPEPVAARDWLRLAELVTSYRNLPLGTVDASIIAVAERLGASAIATLDRRHFGVVRPAHVAAFDLLP
;
A
#
# COMPACT_ATOMS: atom_id res chain seq x y z
N MET A 1 8.91 -3.96 -2.67
CA MET A 1 8.18 -3.66 -1.41
C MET A 1 6.67 -3.72 -1.67
N ILE A 2 5.82 -3.80 -0.63
CA ILE A 2 4.37 -3.60 -0.79
C ILE A 2 4.03 -2.13 -0.48
N ALA A 3 3.24 -1.46 -1.31
CA ALA A 3 2.83 -0.08 -1.08
C ALA A 3 1.38 0.07 -0.60
N ASP A 4 1.21 0.96 0.36
CA ASP A 4 -0.05 1.50 0.87
C ASP A 4 -0.49 2.74 0.07
N ALA A 5 -1.75 3.13 0.21
CA ALA A 5 -2.33 4.29 -0.46
C ALA A 5 -1.67 5.61 -0.03
N GLY A 6 -1.28 5.74 1.24
CA GLY A 6 -0.70 6.98 1.78
C GLY A 6 0.53 7.47 0.99
N PRO A 7 1.64 6.70 0.94
CA PRO A 7 2.83 7.09 0.19
C PRO A 7 2.59 7.24 -1.31
N LEU A 8 1.69 6.42 -1.89
CA LEU A 8 1.35 6.56 -3.31
C LEU A 8 0.65 7.91 -3.55
N PHE A 9 -0.39 8.23 -2.79
CA PHE A 9 -1.10 9.51 -2.91
C PHE A 9 -0.16 10.70 -2.72
N ALA A 10 0.63 10.72 -1.65
CA ALA A 10 1.61 11.77 -1.38
C ALA A 10 2.64 11.93 -2.50
N ALA A 11 3.04 10.83 -3.16
CA ALA A 11 3.95 10.92 -4.30
C ALA A 11 3.31 11.60 -5.54
N TYR A 12 1.99 11.61 -5.69
CA TYR A 12 1.32 12.30 -6.80
C TYR A 12 0.86 13.72 -6.47
N ASP A 13 0.72 14.06 -5.20
CA ASP A 13 0.39 15.39 -4.72
C ASP A 13 1.66 16.19 -4.46
N ALA A 14 1.96 17.18 -5.31
CA ALA A 14 3.17 18.00 -5.18
C ALA A 14 3.13 18.93 -3.95
N ASP A 15 1.95 19.19 -3.40
CA ASP A 15 1.76 20.06 -2.23
C ASP A 15 1.71 19.26 -0.91
N ASP A 16 1.74 17.92 -0.97
CA ASP A 16 1.78 17.07 0.21
C ASP A 16 3.12 17.20 0.94
N ALA A 17 3.07 17.36 2.27
CA ALA A 17 4.26 17.52 3.10
C ALA A 17 5.23 16.33 3.01
N GLU A 18 4.72 15.13 2.70
CA GLU A 18 5.48 13.89 2.55
C GLU A 18 5.87 13.60 1.10
N HIS A 19 5.52 14.49 0.14
CA HIS A 19 5.75 14.31 -1.29
C HIS A 19 7.20 13.93 -1.60
N ALA A 20 8.15 14.77 -1.16
CA ALA A 20 9.57 14.57 -1.47
C ALA A 20 10.12 13.26 -0.87
N ARG A 21 9.62 12.83 0.29
CA ARG A 21 10.04 11.60 0.96
C ARG A 21 9.50 10.37 0.23
N CYS A 22 8.22 10.39 -0.12
CA CYS A 22 7.55 9.29 -0.82
C CYS A 22 8.05 9.14 -2.26
N ARG A 23 8.22 10.26 -2.99
CA ARG A 23 8.83 10.26 -4.34
C ARG A 23 10.21 9.63 -4.34
N ARG A 24 11.06 10.03 -3.39
CA ARG A 24 12.43 9.50 -3.28
C ARG A 24 12.42 8.01 -2.98
N LEU A 25 11.56 7.55 -2.09
CA LEU A 25 11.41 6.12 -1.80
C LEU A 25 11.07 5.33 -3.07
N LEU A 26 10.04 5.76 -3.81
CA LEU A 26 9.61 5.08 -5.04
C LEU A 26 10.73 5.07 -6.11
N GLN A 27 11.45 6.18 -6.28
CA GLN A 27 12.52 6.30 -7.27
C GLN A 27 13.80 5.53 -6.93
N SER A 28 14.09 5.34 -5.63
CA SER A 28 15.34 4.73 -5.17
C SER A 28 15.19 3.26 -4.78
N HIS A 29 13.96 2.74 -4.69
CA HIS A 29 13.73 1.35 -4.30
C HIS A 29 14.28 0.40 -5.37
N PRO A 30 15.22 -0.50 -5.01
CA PRO A 30 15.69 -1.51 -5.95
C PRO A 30 14.65 -2.64 -6.05
N GLY A 31 13.86 -2.63 -7.12
CA GLY A 31 12.91 -3.69 -7.44
C GLY A 31 11.45 -3.23 -7.51
N PRO A 32 10.51 -4.16 -7.69
CA PRO A 32 9.11 -3.81 -7.95
C PRO A 32 8.43 -3.22 -6.72
N VAL A 33 7.58 -2.23 -6.97
CA VAL A 33 6.60 -1.72 -6.00
C VAL A 33 5.29 -2.45 -6.24
N LEU A 34 5.01 -3.46 -5.40
CA LEU A 34 3.79 -4.24 -5.48
C LEU A 34 2.66 -3.46 -4.81
N VAL A 35 1.51 -3.35 -5.48
CA VAL A 35 0.36 -2.59 -5.00
C VAL A 35 -0.86 -3.50 -4.98
N PRO A 36 -1.38 -3.90 -3.81
CA PRO A 36 -2.59 -4.71 -3.74
C PRO A 36 -3.74 -4.05 -4.51
N ILE A 37 -4.54 -4.83 -5.24
CA ILE A 37 -5.58 -4.27 -6.13
C ILE A 37 -6.61 -3.38 -5.40
N LEU A 38 -6.82 -3.61 -4.10
CA LEU A 38 -7.67 -2.75 -3.27
C LEU A 38 -7.03 -1.39 -2.99
N VAL A 39 -5.70 -1.33 -2.85
CA VAL A 39 -4.94 -0.08 -2.76
C VAL A 39 -4.99 0.65 -4.09
N VAL A 40 -4.85 -0.05 -5.23
CA VAL A 40 -4.99 0.56 -6.56
C VAL A 40 -6.34 1.27 -6.69
N THR A 41 -7.42 0.60 -6.28
CA THR A 41 -8.78 1.17 -6.33
C THR A 41 -8.90 2.41 -5.44
N GLN A 42 -8.38 2.34 -4.21
CA GLN A 42 -8.41 3.46 -3.27
C GLN A 42 -7.61 4.67 -3.79
N VAL A 43 -6.40 4.43 -4.30
CA VAL A 43 -5.54 5.50 -4.85
C VAL A 43 -6.18 6.13 -6.07
N ALA A 44 -6.66 5.34 -7.04
CA ALA A 44 -7.35 5.88 -8.22
C ALA A 44 -8.53 6.80 -7.83
N TYR A 45 -9.37 6.34 -6.90
CA TYR A 45 -10.47 7.15 -6.37
C TYR A 45 -10.00 8.45 -5.71
N LEU A 46 -8.96 8.38 -4.86
CA LEU A 46 -8.43 9.56 -4.17
C LEU A 46 -7.79 10.56 -5.13
N LEU A 47 -7.01 10.10 -6.10
CA LEU A 47 -6.38 10.96 -7.10
C LEU A 47 -7.44 11.66 -7.96
N ALA A 48 -8.43 10.92 -8.46
CA ALA A 48 -9.51 11.48 -9.26
C ALA A 48 -10.32 12.54 -8.47
N SER A 49 -10.67 12.22 -7.22
CA SER A 49 -11.52 13.08 -6.38
C SER A 49 -10.80 14.30 -5.80
N ARG A 50 -9.47 14.26 -5.60
CA ARG A 50 -8.71 15.32 -4.93
C ARG A 50 -7.72 16.06 -5.82
N LEU A 51 -7.10 15.37 -6.77
CA LEU A 51 -6.00 15.90 -7.60
C LEU A 51 -6.36 15.95 -9.10
N GLY A 52 -7.59 15.54 -9.45
CA GLY A 52 -8.14 15.57 -10.79
C GLY A 52 -7.71 14.43 -11.71
N THR A 53 -8.47 14.25 -12.79
CA THR A 53 -8.32 13.14 -13.75
C THR A 53 -6.94 13.05 -14.39
N GLN A 54 -6.26 14.18 -14.63
CA GLN A 54 -4.91 14.15 -15.20
C GLN A 54 -3.90 13.45 -14.28
N THR A 55 -4.09 13.54 -12.98
CA THR A 55 -3.24 12.85 -12.00
C THR A 55 -3.54 11.36 -11.95
N GLU A 56 -4.83 10.98 -12.02
CA GLU A 56 -5.24 9.58 -12.17
C GLU A 56 -4.67 8.96 -13.45
N VAL A 57 -4.68 9.68 -14.58
CA VAL A 57 -4.09 9.20 -15.85
C VAL A 57 -2.59 8.93 -15.71
N ARG A 58 -1.85 9.77 -14.98
CA ARG A 58 -0.42 9.51 -14.70
C ARG A 58 -0.24 8.23 -13.89
N PHE A 59 -1.04 8.04 -12.84
CA PHE A 59 -1.03 6.82 -12.04
C PHE A 59 -1.32 5.55 -12.88
N LEU A 60 -2.30 5.61 -13.77
CA LEU A 60 -2.57 4.52 -14.72
C LEU A 60 -1.39 4.28 -15.68
N GLY A 61 -0.72 5.34 -16.11
CA GLY A 61 0.51 5.27 -16.90
C GLY A 61 1.64 4.54 -16.17
N ASP A 62 1.85 4.83 -14.88
CA ASP A 62 2.88 4.17 -14.07
C ASP A 62 2.57 2.68 -13.84
N LEU A 63 1.28 2.31 -13.70
CA LEU A 63 0.86 0.90 -13.67
C LEU A 63 1.11 0.20 -15.02
N ALA A 64 0.80 0.87 -16.12
CA ALA A 64 1.01 0.32 -17.46
C ALA A 64 2.49 0.16 -17.83
N ALA A 65 3.35 1.06 -17.33
CA ALA A 65 4.80 1.00 -17.50
C ALA A 65 5.48 -0.06 -16.60
N GLY A 66 4.77 -0.60 -15.61
CA GLY A 66 5.32 -1.56 -14.65
C GLY A 66 6.14 -0.93 -13.53
N GLU A 67 6.11 0.39 -13.39
CA GLU A 67 6.72 1.12 -12.25
C GLU A 67 5.99 0.77 -10.94
N LEU A 68 4.66 0.62 -11.04
CA LEU A 68 3.80 0.07 -10.00
C LEU A 68 3.21 -1.25 -10.52
N VAL A 69 3.27 -2.30 -9.72
CA VAL A 69 2.82 -3.64 -10.12
C VAL A 69 1.55 -4.01 -9.35
N PRO A 70 0.37 -4.04 -9.99
CA PRO A 70 -0.85 -4.48 -9.34
C PRO A 70 -0.73 -5.94 -8.89
N GLU A 71 -0.96 -6.18 -7.60
CA GLU A 71 -0.96 -7.52 -7.01
C GLU A 71 -2.41 -7.93 -6.65
N PRO A 72 -2.94 -9.04 -7.18
CA PRO A 72 -4.28 -9.50 -6.84
C PRO A 72 -4.41 -9.88 -5.37
N VAL A 73 -5.58 -9.61 -4.77
CA VAL A 73 -5.98 -10.27 -3.53
C VAL A 73 -6.48 -11.66 -3.92
N ALA A 74 -5.70 -12.69 -3.60
CA ALA A 74 -6.01 -14.07 -3.98
C ALA A 74 -7.20 -14.61 -3.18
N ALA A 75 -7.85 -15.66 -3.69
CA ALA A 75 -9.00 -16.28 -3.00
C ALA A 75 -8.71 -16.67 -1.54
N ARG A 76 -7.49 -17.16 -1.27
CA ARG A 76 -7.03 -17.52 0.08
C ARG A 76 -6.80 -16.33 1.01
N ASP A 77 -6.55 -15.14 0.46
CA ASP A 77 -6.23 -13.96 1.25
C ASP A 77 -7.48 -13.48 2.01
N TRP A 78 -8.68 -13.64 1.44
CA TRP A 78 -9.93 -13.14 2.06
C TRP A 78 -10.20 -13.70 3.45
N LEU A 79 -9.90 -14.99 3.69
CA LEU A 79 -10.01 -15.56 5.03
C LEU A 79 -9.01 -14.89 5.98
N ARG A 80 -7.79 -14.67 5.52
CA ARG A 80 -6.75 -13.99 6.29
C ARG A 80 -7.11 -12.53 6.60
N LEU A 81 -7.70 -11.81 5.65
CA LEU A 81 -8.21 -10.45 5.88
C LEU A 81 -9.26 -10.44 7.01
N ALA A 82 -10.21 -11.39 6.99
CA ALA A 82 -11.24 -11.49 8.01
C ALA A 82 -10.64 -11.80 9.40
N GLU A 83 -9.65 -12.69 9.47
CA GLU A 83 -8.90 -12.97 10.70
C GLU A 83 -8.19 -11.73 11.25
N LEU A 84 -7.51 -10.97 10.39
CA LEU A 84 -6.78 -9.76 10.78
C LEU A 84 -7.75 -8.70 11.31
N VAL A 85 -8.82 -8.40 10.58
CA VAL A 85 -9.84 -7.43 11.00
C VAL A 85 -10.49 -7.84 12.33
N THR A 86 -10.71 -9.14 12.53
CA THR A 86 -11.29 -9.66 13.78
C THR A 86 -10.30 -9.57 14.94
N SER A 87 -9.05 -9.98 14.72
CA SER A 87 -8.00 -10.02 15.75
C SER A 87 -7.63 -8.62 16.23
N TYR A 88 -7.60 -7.66 15.31
CA TYR A 88 -7.28 -6.29 15.58
C TYR A 88 -8.54 -5.41 15.67
N ARG A 89 -9.71 -5.91 16.04
CA ARG A 89 -10.97 -5.13 16.05
C ARG A 89 -10.95 -3.81 16.83
N ASN A 90 -10.05 -3.65 17.80
CA ASN A 90 -9.87 -2.41 18.58
C ASN A 90 -8.90 -1.41 17.90
N LEU A 91 -8.30 -1.82 16.78
CA LEU A 91 -7.43 -1.07 15.89
C LEU A 91 -8.07 -1.18 14.49
N PRO A 92 -8.91 -0.23 14.07
CA PRO A 92 -9.75 -0.38 12.88
C PRO A 92 -8.91 -0.37 11.59
N LEU A 93 -8.22 -1.47 11.29
CA LEU A 93 -7.36 -1.66 10.11
C LEU A 93 -8.16 -1.44 8.82
N GLY A 94 -9.40 -1.94 8.79
CA GLY A 94 -10.18 -1.98 7.56
C GLY A 94 -9.64 -2.99 6.54
N THR A 95 -10.40 -3.17 5.47
CA THR A 95 -10.14 -4.21 4.46
C THR A 95 -8.89 -3.92 3.63
N VAL A 96 -8.60 -2.65 3.34
CA VAL A 96 -7.45 -2.27 2.51
C VAL A 96 -6.13 -2.57 3.24
N ASP A 97 -5.97 -2.10 4.48
CA ASP A 97 -4.77 -2.37 5.27
C ASP A 97 -4.59 -3.87 5.53
N ALA A 98 -5.68 -4.57 5.87
CA ALA A 98 -5.64 -6.02 6.03
C ALA A 98 -5.18 -6.74 4.74
N SER A 99 -5.53 -6.21 3.56
CA SER A 99 -5.07 -6.75 2.27
C SER A 99 -3.58 -6.57 2.04
N ILE A 100 -3.02 -5.43 2.46
CA ILE A 100 -1.57 -5.18 2.40
C ILE A 100 -0.83 -6.23 3.24
N ILE A 101 -1.31 -6.47 4.46
CA ILE A 101 -0.71 -7.43 5.40
C ILE A 101 -0.79 -8.85 4.85
N ALA A 102 -1.96 -9.28 4.39
CA ALA A 102 -2.14 -10.64 3.86
C ALA A 102 -1.33 -10.88 2.58
N VAL A 103 -1.25 -9.90 1.68
CA VAL A 103 -0.41 -9.98 0.47
C VAL A 103 1.08 -10.03 0.85
N ALA A 104 1.51 -9.22 1.83
CA ALA A 104 2.88 -9.23 2.32
C ALA A 104 3.25 -10.59 2.93
N GLU A 105 2.39 -11.16 3.76
CA GLU A 105 2.55 -12.51 4.32
C GLU A 105 2.64 -13.58 3.22
N ARG A 106 1.73 -13.53 2.24
CA ARG A 106 1.68 -14.49 1.14
C ARG A 106 2.94 -14.47 0.26
N LEU A 107 3.51 -13.28 0.04
CA LEU A 107 4.68 -13.08 -0.81
C LEU A 107 6.00 -13.10 -0.04
N GLY A 108 5.96 -13.24 1.29
CA GLY A 108 7.15 -13.20 2.13
C GLY A 108 7.81 -11.80 2.17
N ALA A 109 7.07 -10.73 1.87
CA ALA A 109 7.60 -9.37 1.86
C ALA A 109 7.63 -8.80 3.28
N SER A 110 8.78 -8.27 3.72
CA SER A 110 8.90 -7.59 5.03
C SER A 110 8.72 -6.08 4.93
N ALA A 111 9.01 -5.47 3.78
CA ALA A 111 8.99 -4.02 3.60
C ALA A 111 7.62 -3.49 3.14
N ILE A 112 7.05 -2.58 3.93
CA ILE A 112 5.78 -1.90 3.65
C ILE A 112 6.05 -0.40 3.50
N ALA A 113 5.74 0.16 2.33
CA ALA A 113 5.66 1.60 2.17
C ALA A 113 4.31 2.09 2.72
N THR A 114 4.30 2.74 3.89
CA THR A 114 3.11 3.33 4.53
C THR A 114 3.47 4.59 5.34
N LEU A 115 2.54 5.55 5.39
CA LEU A 115 2.59 6.67 6.34
C LEU A 115 1.85 6.34 7.65
N ASP A 116 1.03 5.29 7.68
CA ASP A 116 0.36 4.81 8.89
C ASP A 116 1.26 3.85 9.68
N ARG A 117 2.16 4.44 10.46
CA ARG A 117 3.04 3.67 11.35
C ARG A 117 2.30 3.04 12.53
N ARG A 118 1.09 3.51 12.86
CA ARG A 118 0.33 3.00 14.00
C ARG A 118 -0.28 1.64 13.67
N HIS A 119 -0.94 1.51 12.52
CA HIS A 119 -1.56 0.25 12.12
C HIS A 119 -0.50 -0.83 11.90
N PHE A 120 0.46 -0.56 11.02
CA PHE A 120 1.46 -1.56 10.63
C PHE A 120 2.54 -1.82 11.69
N GLY A 121 2.73 -0.92 12.65
CA GLY A 121 3.67 -1.14 13.77
C GLY A 121 3.11 -2.07 14.87
N VAL A 122 1.79 -2.11 15.02
CA VAL A 122 1.11 -2.96 16.02
C VAL A 122 0.90 -4.37 15.52
N VAL A 123 0.56 -4.54 14.24
CA VAL A 123 0.30 -5.87 13.68
C VAL A 123 1.57 -6.73 13.67
N ARG A 124 1.41 -8.00 14.02
CA ARG A 124 2.44 -9.03 13.92
C ARG A 124 2.16 -9.94 12.72
N PRO A 125 2.93 -9.81 11.63
CA PRO A 125 2.75 -10.66 10.46
C PRO A 125 3.21 -12.10 10.73
N ALA A 126 2.66 -13.06 10.00
CA ALA A 126 2.90 -14.48 10.23
C ALA A 126 4.34 -14.94 9.91
N HIS A 127 5.07 -14.22 9.05
CA HIS A 127 6.37 -14.65 8.50
C HIS A 127 7.58 -13.88 9.04
N VAL A 128 7.39 -12.75 9.72
CA VAL A 128 8.46 -11.92 10.30
C VAL A 128 8.05 -11.33 11.64
N ALA A 129 9.01 -10.95 12.49
CA ALA A 129 8.71 -10.40 13.81
C ALA A 129 7.97 -9.05 13.76
N ALA A 130 8.30 -8.22 12.77
CA ALA A 130 7.65 -6.95 12.45
C ALA A 130 7.96 -6.58 10.99
N PHE A 131 7.14 -5.70 10.42
CA PHE A 131 7.41 -5.12 9.10
C PHE A 131 8.50 -4.05 9.16
N ASP A 132 9.26 -3.94 8.08
CA ASP A 132 10.14 -2.80 7.80
C ASP A 132 9.29 -1.67 7.19
N LEU A 133 8.94 -0.67 7.99
CA LEU A 133 8.07 0.43 7.56
C LEU A 133 8.87 1.53 6.88
N LEU A 134 8.42 1.92 5.68
CA LEU A 134 9.04 2.93 4.83
C LEU A 134 7.99 3.97 4.38
N PRO A 135 8.39 5.19 3.98
CA PRO A 135 9.64 5.81 4.38
C PRO A 135 9.66 6.08 5.88
#